data_AF-A0A2K6QGG9-F1
#
_entry.id   AF-A0A2K6QGG9-F1
#
_cell.length_a   1.000
_cell.length_b   1.000
_cell.length_c   1.000
_cell.angle_alpha   90.00
_cell.angle_beta   90.00
_cell.angle_gamma   90.00
#
_symmetry.space_group_name_H-M   'P 1'
#
loop_
_entity.id
_entity.type
_entity.pdbx_description
1 polymer ?
#
loop_
_entity_poly.entity_id
_entity_poly.type
_entity_poly.pdbx_seq_one_letter_code
_entity_poly.pdbx_strand_id
1 'polypeptide(L)'
;ICNMMNAPADEYFTFQKGPVDETGWVIKNVLSLPIVNKKEDIVGVATFYNRKDGKPFDEHDEYITETLTQFLGWSLLNTDTYDKMNKLENRKDIAQEMLMNQTKATPEEIKSILKFQEKLNVDVIDDCEEKQLVAILKEDLPDPRSAELYEFRFSDFPITEHGLIQCGIRLFFEINVVEKFKVPVEVLTRWMYTVRKGYRAVTYHNWRHGFNVGQTMFTLLMTGRLKKYYTDLEAFAMLAAAFCHDIDHRGTNNLYQMKSTSPLARLHGSSILERHHLEYSKTLLQDESLNIFQNLNKRQFETVIHLFEVAIIATDLALYFKKRTMFQKIVDACEQMQTEEEAIKYVTVDPTKKEIIMAMMMTACDLSAITKPWEVQSQVALMVANEFWEQGDLERTVLQQQPIPMMDRNKRDELPKLQVGFIDFVCTFVYKEFSRFHKEITPMLSGLQNNRVEWKSLADEYDAKMKVIEEEAKKQEEGAEKAAEDSGGADDKKSKTCLML
;
A
#
# COMPACT_ATOMS: atom_id res chain seq x y z
N ILE A 1 51.38 16.00 -18.32
CA ILE A 1 52.14 16.72 -17.27
C ILE A 1 52.84 17.89 -17.95
N CYS A 2 52.77 19.09 -17.40
CA CYS A 2 53.49 20.26 -17.92
C CYS A 2 54.43 20.75 -16.82
N ASN A 3 55.73 20.52 -16.97
CA ASN A 3 56.76 20.98 -16.05
C ASN A 3 57.67 21.99 -16.76
N MET A 4 57.60 23.25 -16.32
CA MET A 4 58.39 24.36 -16.84
C MET A 4 59.45 24.74 -15.82
N MET A 5 60.70 24.37 -16.11
CA MET A 5 61.84 24.71 -15.26
C MET A 5 62.16 26.21 -15.25
N ASN A 6 61.85 26.91 -16.34
CA ASN A 6 62.00 28.36 -16.48
C ASN A 6 60.79 28.94 -17.22
N ALA A 7 59.72 29.21 -16.48
CA ALA A 7 58.44 29.65 -17.05
C ALA A 7 58.55 30.94 -17.89
N PRO A 8 59.29 31.99 -17.50
CA PRO A 8 59.48 33.18 -18.35
C PRO A 8 60.16 32.95 -19.70
N ALA A 9 60.84 31.81 -19.87
CA ALA A 9 61.53 31.43 -21.12
C ALA A 9 60.76 30.38 -21.94
N ASP A 10 59.55 30.01 -21.53
CA ASP A 10 58.70 29.08 -22.27
C ASP A 10 58.21 29.72 -23.58
N GLU A 11 58.25 28.94 -24.67
CA GLU A 11 57.89 29.43 -26.01
C GLU A 11 56.38 29.38 -26.28
N TYR A 12 55.64 28.54 -25.54
CA TYR A 12 54.21 28.32 -25.76
C TYR A 12 53.33 29.22 -24.89
N PHE A 13 53.79 29.59 -23.69
CA PHE A 13 53.03 30.38 -22.73
C PHE A 13 53.70 31.73 -22.43
N THR A 14 52.94 32.82 -22.56
CA THR A 14 53.44 34.17 -22.22
C THR A 14 53.17 34.50 -20.76
N PHE A 15 54.21 34.56 -19.94
CA PHE A 15 54.12 34.97 -18.54
C PHE A 15 54.35 36.48 -18.35
N GLN A 16 53.73 37.07 -17.32
CA GLN A 16 53.93 38.48 -16.98
C GLN A 16 55.40 38.78 -16.64
N LYS A 17 55.93 39.87 -17.20
CA LYS A 17 57.29 40.33 -16.93
C LYS A 17 57.29 41.24 -15.71
N GLY A 18 57.77 40.72 -14.58
CA GLY A 18 57.87 41.45 -13.30
C GLY A 18 57.08 40.78 -12.17
N PRO A 19 56.97 41.43 -11.00
CA PRO A 19 56.14 40.94 -9.90
C PRO A 19 54.67 40.77 -10.30
N VAL A 20 54.06 39.66 -9.87
CA VAL A 20 52.62 39.42 -10.05
C VAL A 20 51.78 40.21 -9.04
N ASP A 21 52.40 40.63 -7.93
CA ASP A 21 51.78 41.40 -6.86
C ASP A 21 52.77 42.42 -6.24
N GLU A 22 52.27 43.24 -5.32
CA GLU A 22 53.04 44.29 -4.64
C GLU A 22 54.16 43.74 -3.74
N THR A 23 54.19 42.43 -3.48
CA THR A 23 55.21 41.79 -2.64
C THR A 23 56.51 41.50 -3.39
N GLY A 24 56.53 41.68 -4.72
CA GLY A 24 57.69 41.37 -5.53
C GLY A 24 57.74 39.91 -6.00
N TRP A 25 56.67 39.12 -5.83
CA TRP A 25 56.67 37.70 -6.18
C TRP A 25 56.64 37.49 -7.69
N VAL A 26 57.60 36.73 -8.22
CA VAL A 26 57.74 36.46 -9.68
C VAL A 26 57.65 34.97 -9.93
N ILE A 27 56.95 34.56 -11.00
CA ILE A 27 56.85 33.16 -11.42
C ILE A 27 58.18 32.74 -12.08
N LYS A 28 58.82 31.71 -11.53
CA LYS A 28 60.11 31.16 -11.98
C LYS A 28 59.94 29.76 -12.57
N ASN A 29 59.24 28.87 -11.88
CA ASN A 29 58.95 27.51 -12.33
C ASN A 29 57.48 27.14 -12.08
N VAL A 30 56.96 26.23 -12.91
CA VAL A 30 55.55 25.81 -12.91
C VAL A 30 55.46 24.32 -13.09
N LEU A 31 54.64 23.67 -12.28
CA LEU A 31 54.25 22.27 -12.45
C LEU A 31 52.72 22.19 -12.54
N SER A 32 52.21 21.72 -13.68
CA SER A 32 50.78 21.61 -13.93
C SER A 32 50.39 20.19 -14.32
N LEU A 33 49.47 19.60 -13.56
CA LEU A 33 48.92 18.27 -13.83
C LEU A 33 47.38 18.32 -13.87
N PRO A 34 46.74 17.60 -14.80
CA PRO A 34 45.29 17.46 -14.78
C PRO A 34 44.86 16.65 -13.55
N ILE A 35 43.72 17.02 -12.99
CA ILE A 35 42.96 16.20 -12.05
C ILE A 35 42.01 15.37 -12.89
N VAL A 36 42.21 14.05 -12.87
CA VAL A 36 41.49 13.11 -13.72
C VAL A 36 40.60 12.24 -12.86
N ASN A 37 39.33 12.12 -13.22
CA ASN A 37 38.39 11.27 -12.48
C ASN A 37 38.59 9.78 -12.83
N LYS A 38 37.83 8.89 -12.18
CA LYS A 38 37.88 7.43 -12.43
C LYS A 38 37.47 7.04 -13.88
N LYS A 39 36.81 7.93 -14.62
CA LYS A 39 36.37 7.71 -16.01
C LYS A 39 37.37 8.27 -17.04
N GLU A 40 38.54 8.73 -16.59
CA GLU A 40 39.56 9.38 -17.42
C GLU A 40 39.15 10.76 -17.96
N ASP A 41 38.08 11.37 -17.42
CA ASP A 41 37.73 12.74 -17.76
C ASP A 41 38.55 13.73 -16.93
N ILE A 42 39.00 14.81 -17.56
CA ILE A 42 39.66 15.93 -16.87
C ILE A 42 38.58 16.76 -16.16
N VAL A 43 38.60 16.73 -14.82
CA VAL A 43 37.64 17.48 -13.97
C VAL A 43 38.22 18.80 -13.44
N GLY A 44 39.53 18.97 -13.56
CA GLY A 44 40.23 20.18 -13.17
C GLY A 44 41.71 20.10 -13.51
N VAL A 45 42.46 21.15 -13.19
CA VAL A 45 43.91 21.21 -13.35
C VAL A 45 44.50 21.79 -12.08
N ALA A 46 45.49 21.11 -11.50
CA ALA A 46 46.26 21.62 -10.38
C ALA A 46 47.57 22.20 -10.92
N THR A 47 47.84 23.45 -10.58
CA THR A 47 49.06 24.14 -11.00
C THR A 47 49.80 24.67 -9.77
N PHE A 48 51.05 24.24 -9.62
CA PHE A 48 51.96 24.63 -8.57
C PHE A 48 52.99 25.59 -9.14
N TYR A 49 53.26 26.68 -8.43
CA TYR A 49 54.20 27.72 -8.83
C TYR A 49 55.32 27.81 -7.79
N ASN A 50 56.56 27.94 -8.26
CA ASN A 50 57.74 28.25 -7.44
C ASN A 50 58.01 27.28 -6.28
N ARG A 51 58.91 26.33 -6.48
CA ARG A 51 59.45 25.52 -5.37
C ARG A 51 60.15 26.39 -4.32
N LYS A 52 59.87 26.15 -3.04
CA LYS A 52 60.33 27.02 -1.92
C LYS A 52 61.84 27.10 -1.76
N ASP A 53 62.58 26.05 -2.11
CA ASP A 53 64.04 26.01 -2.05
C ASP A 53 64.70 26.69 -3.26
N GLY A 54 63.91 27.26 -4.17
CA GLY A 54 64.37 28.00 -5.34
C GLY A 54 64.85 27.14 -6.51
N LYS A 55 64.80 25.81 -6.38
CA LYS A 55 65.14 24.86 -7.46
C LYS A 55 63.92 24.61 -8.38
N PRO A 56 64.11 24.15 -9.62
CA PRO A 56 63.02 23.66 -10.45
C PRO A 56 62.39 22.39 -9.85
N PHE A 57 61.15 22.08 -10.26
CA PHE A 57 60.47 20.83 -9.90
C PHE A 57 61.19 19.62 -10.53
N ASP A 58 61.40 18.56 -9.75
CA ASP A 58 62.05 17.33 -10.19
C ASP A 58 61.05 16.18 -10.40
N GLU A 59 61.53 15.03 -10.87
CA GLU A 59 60.68 13.84 -11.12
C GLU A 59 59.96 13.33 -9.86
N HIS A 60 60.53 13.58 -8.67
CA HIS A 60 59.88 13.20 -7.42
C HIS A 60 58.69 14.11 -7.12
N ASP A 61 58.84 15.42 -7.36
CA ASP A 61 57.73 16.38 -7.28
C ASP A 61 56.61 16.03 -8.27
N GLU A 62 56.95 15.59 -9.49
CA GLU A 62 55.97 15.11 -10.48
C GLU A 62 55.20 13.89 -9.97
N TYR A 63 55.90 12.88 -9.44
CA TYR A 63 55.29 11.65 -8.93
C TYR A 63 54.35 11.91 -7.73
N ILE A 64 54.77 12.76 -6.79
CA ILE A 64 53.93 13.14 -5.63
C ILE A 64 52.69 13.88 -6.13
N THR A 65 52.87 14.83 -7.04
CA THR A 65 51.77 15.64 -7.57
C THR A 65 50.80 14.78 -8.36
N GLU A 66 51.29 13.81 -9.14
CA GLU A 66 50.48 12.84 -9.86
C GLU A 66 49.65 11.99 -8.89
N THR A 67 50.27 11.47 -7.83
CA THR A 67 49.58 10.68 -6.80
C THR A 67 48.48 11.52 -6.13
N LEU A 68 48.76 12.79 -5.84
CA LEU A 68 47.79 13.72 -5.26
C LEU A 68 46.63 14.01 -6.23
N THR A 69 46.90 14.33 -7.50
CA THR A 69 45.84 14.65 -8.47
C THR A 69 44.97 13.44 -8.78
N GLN A 70 45.53 12.23 -8.81
CA GLN A 70 44.77 10.98 -8.90
C GLN A 70 43.84 10.80 -7.69
N PHE A 71 44.37 10.98 -6.47
CA PHE A 71 43.57 10.88 -5.24
C PHE A 71 42.43 11.92 -5.20
N LEU A 72 42.72 13.17 -5.56
CA LEU A 72 41.73 14.25 -5.63
C LEU A 72 40.64 13.93 -6.67
N GLY A 73 41.02 13.42 -7.84
CA GLY A 73 40.09 13.05 -8.90
C GLY A 73 39.12 11.94 -8.49
N TRP A 74 39.59 10.93 -7.75
CA TRP A 74 38.71 9.89 -7.19
C TRP A 74 37.83 10.41 -6.05
N SER A 75 38.36 11.27 -5.19
CA SER A 75 37.64 11.82 -4.03
C SER A 75 36.54 12.80 -4.44
N LEU A 76 36.77 13.61 -5.48
CA LEU A 76 35.80 14.58 -5.99
C LEU A 76 34.54 13.88 -6.53
N LEU A 77 34.71 12.79 -7.27
CA LEU A 77 33.58 12.04 -7.85
C LEU A 77 32.62 11.52 -6.78
N ASN A 78 33.16 11.03 -5.65
CA ASN A 78 32.34 10.56 -4.54
C ASN A 78 31.57 11.73 -3.90
N THR A 79 32.26 12.84 -3.64
CA THR A 79 31.65 14.04 -3.03
C THR A 79 30.51 14.59 -3.88
N ASP A 80 30.71 14.74 -5.19
CA ASP A 80 29.70 15.19 -6.13
C ASP A 80 28.50 14.24 -6.20
N THR A 81 28.74 12.94 -6.10
CA THR A 81 27.69 11.93 -6.11
C THR A 81 26.84 12.02 -4.84
N TYR A 82 27.47 12.16 -3.67
CA TYR A 82 26.75 12.35 -2.41
C TYR A 82 25.98 13.68 -2.35
N ASP A 83 26.54 14.78 -2.87
CA ASP A 83 25.81 16.05 -2.97
C ASP A 83 24.57 15.93 -3.87
N LYS A 84 24.70 15.26 -5.02
CA LYS A 84 23.55 14.96 -5.90
C LYS A 84 22.52 14.06 -5.21
N MET A 85 22.96 13.06 -4.44
CA MET A 85 22.07 12.20 -3.66
C MET A 85 21.29 13.02 -2.61
N ASN A 86 21.96 13.87 -1.84
CA ASN A 86 21.31 14.74 -0.85
C ASN A 86 20.30 15.70 -1.50
N LYS A 87 20.62 16.25 -2.68
CA LYS A 87 19.68 17.08 -3.45
C LYS A 87 18.45 16.31 -3.90
N LEU A 88 18.59 15.03 -4.26
CA LEU A 88 17.45 14.17 -4.61
C LEU A 88 16.60 13.82 -3.38
N GLU A 89 17.24 13.58 -2.24
CA GLU A 89 16.56 13.33 -0.96
C GLU A 89 15.72 14.54 -0.52
N ASN A 90 16.31 15.74 -0.55
CA ASN A 90 15.57 16.98 -0.25
C ASN A 90 14.38 17.20 -1.21
N ARG A 91 14.53 16.88 -2.50
CA ARG A 91 13.42 16.98 -3.47
C ARG A 91 12.29 16.01 -3.14
N LYS A 92 12.63 14.79 -2.71
CA LYS A 92 11.66 13.78 -2.28
C LYS A 92 10.90 14.28 -1.04
N ASP A 93 11.60 14.82 -0.05
CA ASP A 93 10.98 15.32 1.19
C ASP A 93 10.02 16.48 0.91
N ILE A 94 10.39 17.44 0.07
CA ILE A 94 9.51 18.55 -0.35
C ILE A 94 8.26 18.01 -1.07
N ALA A 95 8.43 17.05 -2.00
CA ALA A 95 7.31 16.47 -2.73
C ALA A 95 6.35 15.71 -1.80
N GLN A 96 6.89 15.02 -0.79
CA GLN A 96 6.14 14.30 0.22
C GLN A 96 5.34 15.26 1.12
N GLU A 97 5.94 16.39 1.53
CA GLU A 97 5.25 17.44 2.27
C GLU A 97 4.09 18.05 1.47
N MET A 98 4.31 18.32 0.18
CA MET A 98 3.25 18.82 -0.72
C MET A 98 2.08 17.83 -0.83
N LEU A 99 2.38 16.54 -0.98
CA LEU A 99 1.35 15.50 -1.04
C LEU A 99 0.56 15.42 0.27
N MET A 100 1.27 15.45 1.41
CA MET A 100 0.63 15.41 2.73
C MET A 100 -0.27 16.62 2.97
N ASN A 101 0.13 17.81 2.53
CA ASN A 101 -0.71 18.99 2.68
C ASN A 101 -2.02 18.89 1.86
N GLN A 102 -2.00 18.23 0.70
CA GLN A 102 -3.21 18.02 -0.10
C GLN A 102 -4.18 17.01 0.53
N THR A 103 -3.66 15.96 1.16
CA THR A 103 -4.48 14.91 1.77
C THR A 103 -4.93 15.27 3.19
N LYS A 104 -4.16 16.09 3.92
CA LYS A 104 -4.48 16.55 5.27
C LYS A 104 -5.84 17.25 5.33
N ALA A 105 -6.58 16.96 6.39
CA ALA A 105 -7.87 17.59 6.64
C ALA A 105 -7.69 19.08 6.99
N THR A 106 -8.49 19.91 6.35
CA THR A 106 -8.52 21.36 6.57
C THR A 106 -9.27 21.72 7.87
N PRO A 107 -9.06 22.93 8.41
CA PRO A 107 -9.82 23.41 9.57
C PRO A 107 -11.34 23.38 9.36
N GLU A 108 -11.83 23.70 8.16
CA GLU A 108 -13.26 23.66 7.83
C GLU A 108 -13.82 22.22 7.81
N GLU A 109 -13.04 21.27 7.30
CA GLU A 109 -13.40 19.84 7.35
C GLU A 109 -13.50 19.35 8.80
N ILE A 110 -12.60 19.78 9.69
CA ILE A 110 -12.66 19.46 11.12
C ILE A 110 -13.92 20.06 11.76
N LYS A 111 -14.21 21.35 11.51
CA LYS A 111 -15.41 22.04 12.02
C LYS A 111 -16.71 21.37 11.60
N SER A 112 -16.74 20.74 10.43
CA SER A 112 -17.92 20.01 9.93
C SER A 112 -18.31 18.80 10.80
N ILE A 113 -17.37 18.26 11.58
CA ILE A 113 -17.58 17.12 12.48
C ILE A 113 -17.56 17.58 13.94
N LEU A 114 -16.52 18.33 14.32
CA LEU A 114 -16.34 18.87 15.65
C LEU A 114 -16.95 20.28 15.70
N LYS A 115 -18.26 20.35 15.99
CA LYS A 115 -19.06 21.58 15.94
C LYS A 115 -18.86 22.50 17.16
N PHE A 116 -17.60 22.77 17.51
CA PHE A 116 -17.26 23.56 18.70
C PHE A 116 -17.73 25.03 18.59
N GLN A 117 -17.68 25.63 17.39
CA GLN A 117 -18.13 27.02 17.19
C GLN A 117 -19.63 27.18 17.46
N GLU A 118 -20.44 26.28 16.88
CA GLU A 118 -21.91 26.30 17.03
C GLU A 118 -22.35 26.03 18.47
N LYS A 119 -21.65 25.13 19.19
CA LYS A 119 -22.07 24.67 20.52
C LYS A 119 -21.41 25.41 21.70
N LEU A 120 -20.18 25.90 21.55
CA LEU A 120 -19.45 26.61 22.60
C LEU A 120 -19.39 28.13 22.36
N ASN A 121 -19.75 28.61 21.17
CA ASN A 121 -19.65 30.02 20.79
C ASN A 121 -18.20 30.55 20.93
N VAL A 122 -17.23 29.75 20.47
CA VAL A 122 -15.80 30.05 20.49
C VAL A 122 -15.26 29.99 19.06
N ASP A 123 -14.45 30.97 18.66
CA ASP A 123 -13.91 31.05 17.29
C ASP A 123 -12.68 30.16 17.07
N VAL A 124 -11.84 30.00 18.09
CA VAL A 124 -10.56 29.27 18.04
C VAL A 124 -10.64 28.00 18.88
N ILE A 125 -10.25 26.86 18.29
CA ILE A 125 -10.32 25.56 18.98
C ILE A 125 -9.37 25.48 20.20
N ASP A 126 -8.23 26.17 20.14
CA ASP A 126 -7.23 26.23 21.22
C ASP A 126 -7.77 26.83 22.53
N ASP A 127 -8.86 27.59 22.48
CA ASP A 127 -9.51 28.18 23.65
C ASP A 127 -10.48 27.19 24.34
N CYS A 128 -10.73 26.02 23.75
CA CYS A 128 -11.67 25.02 24.29
C CYS A 128 -10.96 24.01 25.20
N GLU A 129 -11.60 23.63 26.32
CA GLU A 129 -11.10 22.51 27.11
C GLU A 129 -11.38 21.17 26.42
N GLU A 130 -10.41 20.26 26.42
CA GLU A 130 -10.53 18.92 25.81
C GLU A 130 -11.79 18.17 26.29
N LYS A 131 -12.16 18.31 27.57
CA LYS A 131 -13.37 17.68 28.13
C LYS A 131 -14.66 18.18 27.47
N GLN A 132 -14.72 19.47 27.12
CA GLN A 132 -15.87 20.07 26.45
C GLN A 132 -15.95 19.57 25.01
N LEU A 133 -14.81 19.51 24.31
CA LEU A 133 -14.72 18.99 22.94
C LEU A 133 -15.15 17.53 22.87
N VAL A 134 -14.68 16.70 23.81
CA VAL A 134 -15.10 15.29 23.94
C VAL A 134 -16.61 15.16 24.13
N ALA A 135 -17.20 15.95 25.02
CA ALA A 135 -18.63 15.89 25.31
C ALA A 135 -19.47 16.24 24.06
N ILE A 136 -19.12 17.32 23.37
CA ILE A 136 -19.79 17.77 22.15
C ILE A 136 -19.69 16.74 21.04
N LEU A 137 -18.47 16.24 20.80
CA LEU A 137 -18.26 15.25 19.75
C LEU A 137 -19.07 14.00 20.04
N LYS A 138 -19.01 13.48 21.27
CA LYS A 138 -19.73 12.26 21.66
C LYS A 138 -21.25 12.41 21.54
N GLU A 139 -21.80 13.60 21.74
CA GLU A 139 -23.23 13.90 21.55
C GLU A 139 -23.62 13.88 20.07
N ASP A 140 -22.80 14.45 19.18
CA ASP A 140 -23.11 14.57 17.75
C ASP A 140 -22.80 13.31 16.93
N LEU A 141 -21.93 12.44 17.44
CA LEU A 141 -21.62 11.18 16.77
C LEU A 141 -22.83 10.24 16.75
N PRO A 142 -23.03 9.47 15.66
CA PRO A 142 -24.17 8.56 15.53
C PRO A 142 -24.22 7.53 16.66
N ASP A 143 -25.43 7.15 17.08
CA ASP A 143 -25.61 6.09 18.07
C ASP A 143 -25.21 4.74 17.43
N PRO A 144 -24.26 4.00 18.04
CA PRO A 144 -23.66 2.82 17.42
C PRO A 144 -24.65 1.65 17.24
N ARG A 145 -25.74 1.60 18.01
CA ARG A 145 -26.78 0.56 17.85
C ARG A 145 -27.72 0.92 16.71
N SER A 146 -28.12 2.18 16.62
CA SER A 146 -28.97 2.68 15.53
C SER A 146 -28.29 2.54 14.16
N ALA A 147 -26.97 2.76 14.10
CA ALA A 147 -26.16 2.59 12.90
C ALA A 147 -25.68 1.14 12.69
N GLU A 148 -26.10 0.20 13.54
CA GLU A 148 -25.74 -1.22 13.48
C GLU A 148 -24.22 -1.50 13.45
N LEU A 149 -23.40 -0.63 14.07
CA LEU A 149 -21.93 -0.73 14.03
C LEU A 149 -21.38 -1.96 14.75
N TYR A 150 -22.16 -2.55 15.66
CA TYR A 150 -21.82 -3.80 16.37
C TYR A 150 -22.24 -5.07 15.60
N GLU A 151 -22.96 -4.93 14.50
CA GLU A 151 -23.53 -6.06 13.77
C GLU A 151 -22.63 -6.47 12.60
N PHE A 152 -22.39 -7.78 12.43
CA PHE A 152 -21.63 -8.29 11.29
C PHE A 152 -22.33 -7.99 9.94
N ARG A 153 -23.66 -7.84 9.96
CA ARG A 153 -24.49 -7.54 8.78
C ARG A 153 -24.45 -6.07 8.33
N PHE A 154 -23.73 -5.21 9.03
CA PHE A 154 -23.62 -3.77 8.73
C PHE A 154 -23.40 -3.53 7.22
N SER A 155 -24.12 -2.53 6.68
CA SER A 155 -24.01 -2.05 5.30
C SER A 155 -23.79 -0.55 5.29
N ASP A 156 -22.77 -0.10 4.56
CA ASP A 156 -22.42 1.31 4.44
C ASP A 156 -23.19 2.04 3.33
N PHE A 157 -23.88 1.33 2.43
CA PHE A 157 -24.57 1.94 1.28
C PHE A 157 -25.56 3.06 1.64
N PRO A 158 -26.34 2.99 2.73
CA PRO A 158 -27.24 4.07 3.12
C PRO A 158 -26.51 5.30 3.71
N ILE A 159 -25.22 5.17 4.03
CA ILE A 159 -24.44 6.17 4.77
C ILE A 159 -23.52 6.92 3.81
N THR A 160 -23.46 8.25 3.95
CA THR A 160 -22.52 9.08 3.18
C THR A 160 -21.09 8.88 3.65
N GLU A 161 -20.10 9.19 2.81
CA GLU A 161 -18.69 9.09 3.24
C GLU A 161 -18.37 9.98 4.45
N HIS A 162 -19.01 11.15 4.54
CA HIS A 162 -18.91 12.03 5.71
C HIS A 162 -19.49 11.36 6.97
N GLY A 163 -20.66 10.73 6.86
CA GLY A 163 -21.24 9.95 7.95
C GLY A 163 -20.36 8.77 8.40
N LEU A 164 -19.67 8.11 7.45
CA LEU A 164 -18.72 7.03 7.78
C LEU A 164 -17.51 7.54 8.57
N ILE A 165 -17.04 8.77 8.35
CA ILE A 165 -16.00 9.38 9.18
C ILE A 165 -16.49 9.49 10.63
N GLN A 166 -17.72 9.96 10.85
CA GLN A 166 -18.31 10.04 12.19
C GLN A 166 -18.47 8.65 12.82
N CYS A 167 -18.98 7.66 12.08
CA CYS A 167 -19.05 6.28 12.54
C CYS A 167 -17.65 5.74 12.93
N GLY A 168 -16.61 6.07 12.16
CA GLY A 168 -15.25 5.64 12.42
C GLY A 168 -14.72 6.20 13.72
N ILE A 169 -14.91 7.50 13.96
CA ILE A 169 -14.57 8.17 15.22
C ILE A 169 -15.33 7.52 16.39
N ARG A 170 -16.63 7.21 16.22
CA ARG A 170 -17.45 6.51 17.22
C ARG A 170 -16.82 5.17 17.63
N LEU A 171 -16.22 4.41 16.71
CA LEU A 171 -15.57 3.14 17.06
C LEU A 171 -14.44 3.30 18.09
N PHE A 172 -13.64 4.38 18.00
CA PHE A 172 -12.57 4.66 18.96
C PHE A 172 -13.10 5.03 20.36
N PHE A 173 -14.27 5.68 20.42
CA PHE A 173 -14.97 5.89 21.70
C PHE A 173 -15.48 4.58 22.29
N GLU A 174 -16.05 3.69 21.47
CA GLU A 174 -16.63 2.41 21.94
C GLU A 174 -15.55 1.42 22.45
N ILE A 175 -14.32 1.48 21.94
CA ILE A 175 -13.19 0.71 22.50
C ILE A 175 -12.49 1.43 23.68
N ASN A 176 -13.00 2.58 24.13
CA ASN A 176 -12.54 3.37 25.27
C ASN A 176 -11.07 3.84 25.19
N VAL A 177 -10.53 4.05 23.99
CA VAL A 177 -9.12 4.45 23.83
C VAL A 177 -8.93 5.97 23.95
N VAL A 178 -9.94 6.75 23.59
CA VAL A 178 -9.92 8.22 23.67
C VAL A 178 -9.68 8.68 25.10
N GLU A 179 -10.48 8.17 26.05
CA GLU A 179 -10.36 8.53 27.47
C GLU A 179 -9.09 7.91 28.09
N LYS A 180 -8.83 6.62 27.83
CA LYS A 180 -7.72 5.89 28.46
C LYS A 180 -6.34 6.42 28.06
N PHE A 181 -6.14 6.71 26.78
CA PHE A 181 -4.85 7.20 26.25
C PHE A 181 -4.84 8.71 26.05
N LYS A 182 -5.91 9.41 26.45
CA LYS A 182 -6.06 10.87 26.34
C LYS A 182 -5.81 11.36 24.91
N VAL A 183 -6.44 10.72 23.93
CA VAL A 183 -6.29 11.08 22.52
C VAL A 183 -7.04 12.41 22.28
N PRO A 184 -6.38 13.49 21.82
CA PRO A 184 -7.07 14.74 21.52
C PRO A 184 -8.11 14.52 20.42
N VAL A 185 -9.37 14.91 20.66
CA VAL A 185 -10.47 14.62 19.73
C VAL A 185 -10.35 15.39 18.41
N GLU A 186 -9.72 16.55 18.43
CA GLU A 186 -9.36 17.29 17.22
C GLU A 186 -8.40 16.47 16.35
N VAL A 187 -7.38 15.87 16.96
CA VAL A 187 -6.37 15.06 16.24
C VAL A 187 -6.99 13.77 15.73
N LEU A 188 -7.85 13.12 16.52
CA LEU A 188 -8.60 11.94 16.05
C LEU A 188 -9.50 12.28 14.85
N THR A 189 -10.20 13.42 14.92
CA THR A 189 -11.08 13.89 13.84
C THR A 189 -10.27 14.20 12.58
N ARG A 190 -9.16 14.95 12.74
CA ARG A 190 -8.25 15.28 11.65
C ARG A 190 -7.65 14.04 11.02
N TRP A 191 -7.20 13.08 11.83
CA TRP A 191 -6.63 11.82 11.37
C TRP A 191 -7.63 11.01 10.56
N MET A 192 -8.84 10.77 11.09
CA MET A 192 -9.87 9.97 10.39
C MET A 192 -10.24 10.60 9.04
N TYR A 193 -10.42 11.91 9.00
CA TYR A 193 -10.75 12.63 7.77
C TYR A 193 -9.58 12.58 6.77
N THR A 194 -8.34 12.71 7.25
CA THR A 194 -7.12 12.61 6.43
C THR A 194 -6.95 11.20 5.86
N VAL A 195 -7.20 10.16 6.65
CA VAL A 195 -7.20 8.76 6.18
C VAL A 195 -8.23 8.60 5.05
N ARG A 196 -9.46 9.07 5.22
CA ARG A 196 -10.48 9.07 4.15
C ARG A 196 -9.96 9.76 2.87
N LYS A 197 -9.31 10.92 2.98
CA LYS A 197 -8.74 11.65 1.83
C LYS A 197 -7.53 10.95 1.20
N GLY A 198 -6.82 10.11 1.95
CA GLY A 198 -5.72 9.29 1.46
C GLY A 198 -6.17 8.09 0.63
N TYR A 199 -7.43 7.65 0.77
CA TYR A 199 -8.00 6.64 -0.14
C TYR A 199 -8.34 7.27 -1.50
N ARG A 200 -8.02 6.53 -2.57
CA ARG A 200 -8.28 6.96 -3.95
C ARG A 200 -9.73 6.67 -4.36
N ALA A 201 -10.22 7.44 -5.33
CA ALA A 201 -11.49 7.17 -6.00
C ALA A 201 -11.33 6.04 -7.04
N VAL A 202 -11.09 4.82 -6.57
CA VAL A 202 -11.10 3.58 -7.37
C VAL A 202 -12.38 2.79 -7.11
N THR A 203 -12.69 1.83 -7.98
CA THR A 203 -13.98 1.14 -8.01
C THR A 203 -14.29 0.38 -6.71
N TYR A 204 -13.34 -0.39 -6.17
CA TYR A 204 -13.53 -1.19 -4.95
C TYR A 204 -12.61 -0.76 -3.79
N HIS A 205 -11.28 -0.70 -3.99
CA HIS A 205 -10.32 -0.43 -2.91
C HIS A 205 -10.26 1.07 -2.53
N ASN A 206 -11.40 1.62 -2.14
CA ASN A 206 -11.62 3.01 -1.76
C ASN A 206 -11.98 3.13 -0.26
N TRP A 207 -12.37 4.33 0.18
CA TRP A 207 -12.69 4.61 1.58
C TRP A 207 -13.77 3.69 2.17
N ARG A 208 -14.77 3.29 1.39
CA ARG A 208 -15.84 2.39 1.88
C ARG A 208 -15.31 1.02 2.23
N HIS A 209 -14.37 0.48 1.44
CA HIS A 209 -13.67 -0.76 1.77
C HIS A 209 -12.86 -0.58 3.06
N GLY A 210 -11.99 0.44 3.13
CA GLY A 210 -11.19 0.73 4.33
C GLY A 210 -12.04 0.87 5.61
N PHE A 211 -13.19 1.54 5.51
CA PHE A 211 -14.14 1.66 6.61
C PHE A 211 -14.74 0.30 7.02
N ASN A 212 -15.24 -0.50 6.07
CA ASN A 212 -15.86 -1.79 6.36
C ASN A 212 -14.87 -2.78 7.00
N VAL A 213 -13.61 -2.74 6.59
CA VAL A 213 -12.54 -3.53 7.24
C VAL A 213 -12.32 -3.06 8.68
N GLY A 214 -12.25 -1.75 8.91
CA GLY A 214 -12.20 -1.17 10.27
C GLY A 214 -13.40 -1.54 11.14
N GLN A 215 -14.62 -1.45 10.60
CA GLN A 215 -15.86 -1.82 11.29
C GLN A 215 -15.92 -3.32 11.60
N THR A 216 -15.43 -4.17 10.70
CA THR A 216 -15.36 -5.61 10.94
C THR A 216 -14.32 -5.94 12.02
N MET A 217 -13.16 -5.28 12.02
CA MET A 217 -12.16 -5.42 13.08
C MET A 217 -12.74 -5.04 14.45
N PHE A 218 -13.44 -3.91 14.52
CA PHE A 218 -14.18 -3.49 15.71
C PHE A 218 -15.19 -4.55 16.17
N THR A 219 -16.00 -5.06 15.25
CA THR A 219 -17.05 -6.05 15.55
C THR A 219 -16.45 -7.37 16.04
N LEU A 220 -15.35 -7.85 15.44
CA LEU A 220 -14.63 -9.04 15.90
C LEU A 220 -14.06 -8.85 17.32
N LEU A 221 -13.51 -7.68 17.62
CA LEU A 221 -12.98 -7.37 18.95
C LEU A 221 -14.10 -7.34 20.00
N MET A 222 -15.22 -6.68 19.70
CA MET A 222 -16.31 -6.43 20.64
C MET A 222 -17.35 -7.54 20.65
N THR A 223 -18.11 -7.70 19.56
CA THR A 223 -19.18 -8.69 19.41
C THR A 223 -18.62 -10.10 19.27
N GLY A 224 -17.52 -10.28 18.55
CA GLY A 224 -16.79 -11.56 18.45
C GLY A 224 -16.00 -11.94 19.70
N ARG A 225 -15.98 -11.07 20.72
CA ARG A 225 -15.31 -11.25 22.03
C ARG A 225 -13.81 -11.58 21.95
N LEU A 226 -13.14 -11.23 20.85
CA LEU A 226 -11.71 -11.47 20.68
C LEU A 226 -10.83 -10.48 21.48
N LYS A 227 -11.39 -9.34 21.91
CA LYS A 227 -10.66 -8.35 22.71
C LYS A 227 -10.08 -8.92 24.01
N LYS A 228 -10.64 -10.01 24.55
CA LYS A 228 -10.11 -10.66 25.78
C LYS A 228 -8.66 -11.15 25.68
N TYR A 229 -8.15 -11.38 24.46
CA TYR A 229 -6.74 -11.76 24.25
C TYR A 229 -5.80 -10.56 24.11
N TYR A 230 -6.35 -9.36 23.96
CA TYR A 230 -5.61 -8.16 23.61
C TYR A 230 -5.80 -7.07 24.67
N THR A 231 -4.76 -6.28 24.86
CA THR A 231 -4.80 -5.06 25.66
C THR A 231 -5.52 -3.95 24.88
N ASP A 232 -5.93 -2.89 25.57
CA ASP A 232 -6.55 -1.73 24.91
C ASP A 232 -5.60 -1.05 23.92
N LEU A 233 -4.29 -1.11 24.15
CA LEU A 233 -3.28 -0.57 23.23
C LEU A 233 -3.22 -1.38 21.94
N GLU A 234 -3.25 -2.71 22.04
CA GLU A 234 -3.25 -3.60 20.87
C GLU A 234 -4.54 -3.46 20.08
N ALA A 235 -5.70 -3.40 20.76
CA ALA A 235 -6.98 -3.15 20.11
C ALA A 235 -7.01 -1.77 19.40
N PHE A 236 -6.42 -0.74 20.02
CA PHE A 236 -6.27 0.58 19.41
C PHE A 236 -5.44 0.50 18.12
N ALA A 237 -4.29 -0.15 18.17
CA ALA A 237 -3.40 -0.32 17.03
C ALA A 237 -4.05 -1.13 15.90
N MET A 238 -4.72 -2.24 16.24
CA MET A 238 -5.41 -3.10 15.27
C MET A 238 -6.53 -2.38 14.53
N LEU A 239 -7.35 -1.60 15.25
CA LEU A 239 -8.43 -0.83 14.64
C LEU A 239 -7.88 0.26 13.72
N ALA A 240 -6.87 1.00 14.17
CA ALA A 240 -6.25 2.04 13.35
C ALA A 240 -5.53 1.46 12.12
N ALA A 241 -4.84 0.32 12.24
CA ALA A 241 -4.21 -0.36 11.12
C ALA A 241 -5.24 -0.86 10.09
N ALA A 242 -6.40 -1.36 10.55
CA ALA A 242 -7.50 -1.79 9.66
C ALA A 242 -8.02 -0.64 8.79
N PHE A 243 -8.15 0.57 9.35
CA PHE A 243 -8.54 1.76 8.58
C PHE A 243 -7.50 2.23 7.56
N CYS A 244 -6.24 1.83 7.69
CA CYS A 244 -5.16 2.30 6.82
C CYS A 244 -4.63 1.23 5.85
N HIS A 245 -5.07 -0.02 5.96
CA HIS A 245 -4.40 -1.15 5.31
C HIS A 245 -4.27 -1.04 3.78
N ASP A 246 -5.19 -0.30 3.14
CA ASP A 246 -5.29 -0.11 1.69
C ASP A 246 -5.19 1.37 1.27
N ILE A 247 -4.66 2.24 2.14
CA ILE A 247 -4.54 3.68 1.85
C ILE A 247 -3.67 3.92 0.60
N ASP A 248 -4.09 4.81 -0.30
CA ASP A 248 -3.42 5.05 -1.60
C ASP A 248 -3.41 3.85 -2.58
N HIS A 249 -4.31 2.86 -2.43
CA HIS A 249 -4.44 1.76 -3.42
C HIS A 249 -4.78 2.27 -4.83
N ARG A 250 -4.13 1.70 -5.84
CA ARG A 250 -4.10 2.23 -7.22
C ARG A 250 -5.00 1.49 -8.22
N GLY A 251 -5.82 0.57 -7.75
CA GLY A 251 -6.70 -0.24 -8.61
C GLY A 251 -5.96 -1.34 -9.38
N THR A 252 -4.74 -1.69 -8.96
CA THR A 252 -3.94 -2.74 -9.61
C THR A 252 -3.20 -3.54 -8.56
N ASN A 253 -2.99 -4.84 -8.80
CA ASN A 253 -2.37 -5.75 -7.83
C ASN A 253 -0.83 -5.80 -7.89
N ASN A 254 -0.23 -6.48 -6.91
CA ASN A 254 1.23 -6.68 -6.80
C ASN A 254 1.86 -7.28 -8.08
N LEU A 255 1.17 -8.20 -8.77
CA LEU A 255 1.67 -8.81 -10.00
C LEU A 255 1.78 -7.78 -11.14
N TYR A 256 0.80 -6.90 -11.28
CA TYR A 256 0.85 -5.81 -12.25
C TYR A 256 1.99 -4.83 -11.94
N GLN A 257 2.19 -4.48 -10.67
CA GLN A 257 3.31 -3.61 -10.24
C GLN A 257 4.67 -4.19 -10.67
N MET A 258 4.86 -5.50 -10.51
CA MET A 258 6.06 -6.20 -10.98
C MET A 258 6.19 -6.17 -12.51
N LYS A 259 5.13 -6.54 -13.24
CA LYS A 259 5.15 -6.59 -14.72
C LYS A 259 5.38 -5.22 -15.36
N SER A 260 4.82 -4.16 -14.78
CA SER A 260 4.99 -2.78 -15.24
C SER A 260 6.31 -2.14 -14.80
N THR A 261 7.12 -2.84 -14.00
CA THR A 261 8.40 -2.34 -13.43
C THR A 261 8.25 -1.02 -12.67
N SER A 262 7.13 -0.85 -11.98
CA SER A 262 6.79 0.39 -11.28
C SER A 262 7.85 0.76 -10.22
N PRO A 263 7.98 2.04 -9.85
CA PRO A 263 8.92 2.44 -8.81
C PRO A 263 8.72 1.68 -7.49
N LEU A 264 7.47 1.36 -7.13
CA LEU A 264 7.15 0.57 -5.93
C LEU A 264 7.70 -0.85 -6.02
N ALA A 265 7.61 -1.51 -7.18
CA ALA A 265 8.17 -2.84 -7.39
C ALA A 265 9.71 -2.86 -7.38
N ARG A 266 10.37 -1.73 -7.64
CA ARG A 266 11.83 -1.59 -7.50
C ARG A 266 12.23 -1.32 -6.05
N LEU A 267 11.39 -0.60 -5.30
CA LEU A 267 11.63 -0.27 -3.89
C LEU A 267 11.38 -1.47 -2.97
N HIS A 268 10.37 -2.29 -3.27
CA HIS A 268 9.95 -3.41 -2.45
C HIS A 268 10.05 -4.73 -3.21
N GLY A 269 10.68 -5.74 -2.59
CA GLY A 269 10.83 -7.08 -3.20
C GLY A 269 9.68 -8.06 -2.90
N SER A 270 8.81 -7.76 -1.94
CA SER A 270 7.67 -8.61 -1.54
C SER A 270 6.60 -7.74 -0.88
N SER A 271 5.33 -8.13 -1.04
CA SER A 271 4.16 -7.41 -0.50
C SER A 271 4.25 -5.91 -0.83
N ILE A 272 4.35 -5.62 -2.14
CA ILE A 272 4.79 -4.33 -2.67
C ILE A 272 3.84 -3.21 -2.24
N LEU A 273 2.54 -3.43 -2.43
CA LEU A 273 1.50 -2.46 -2.09
C LEU A 273 1.29 -2.38 -0.58
N GLU A 274 1.31 -3.51 0.14
CA GLU A 274 1.11 -3.54 1.59
C GLU A 274 2.23 -2.77 2.31
N ARG A 275 3.48 -2.85 1.83
CA ARG A 275 4.59 -2.04 2.35
C ARG A 275 4.41 -0.55 2.04
N HIS A 276 3.86 -0.21 0.88
CA HIS A 276 3.53 1.17 0.53
C HIS A 276 2.43 1.72 1.46
N HIS A 277 1.36 0.97 1.70
CA HIS A 277 0.28 1.35 2.63
C HIS A 277 0.82 1.56 4.06
N LEU A 278 1.71 0.67 4.51
CA LEU A 278 2.40 0.80 5.80
C LEU A 278 3.26 2.06 5.89
N GLU A 279 4.08 2.35 4.86
CA GLU A 279 4.97 3.51 4.86
C GLU A 279 4.17 4.82 4.81
N TYR A 280 3.09 4.86 4.01
CA TYR A 280 2.16 5.99 3.99
C TYR A 280 1.56 6.23 5.37
N SER A 281 1.10 5.15 6.03
CA SER A 281 0.54 5.20 7.38
C SER A 281 1.55 5.70 8.41
N LYS A 282 2.79 5.21 8.37
CA LYS A 282 3.88 5.66 9.24
C LYS A 282 4.17 7.15 9.02
N THR A 283 4.16 7.60 7.77
CA THR A 283 4.38 9.02 7.44
C THR A 283 3.27 9.91 8.01
N LEU A 284 2.00 9.49 7.94
CA LEU A 284 0.90 10.25 8.58
C LEU A 284 1.12 10.41 10.08
N LEU A 285 1.65 9.40 10.75
CA LEU A 285 1.91 9.41 12.20
C LEU A 285 3.18 10.21 12.59
N GLN A 286 4.01 10.62 11.62
CA GLN A 286 5.16 11.50 11.88
C GLN A 286 4.73 12.97 12.08
N ASP A 287 3.59 13.37 11.54
CA ASP A 287 3.01 14.69 11.78
C ASP A 287 2.29 14.70 13.14
N GLU A 288 2.79 15.48 14.09
CA GLU A 288 2.24 15.59 15.45
C GLU A 288 0.75 15.94 15.47
N SER A 289 0.30 16.76 14.53
CA SER A 289 -1.11 17.16 14.44
C SER A 289 -2.03 16.05 13.89
N LEU A 290 -1.47 14.99 13.30
CA LEU A 290 -2.20 13.81 12.82
C LEU A 290 -1.98 12.58 13.71
N ASN A 291 -0.96 12.60 14.57
CA ASN A 291 -0.58 11.46 15.38
C ASN A 291 -1.56 11.24 16.55
N ILE A 292 -2.52 10.32 16.37
CA ILE A 292 -3.45 9.88 17.41
C ILE A 292 -2.78 9.13 18.57
N PHE A 293 -1.49 8.81 18.44
CA PHE A 293 -0.67 8.14 19.45
C PHE A 293 0.31 9.09 20.16
N GLN A 294 0.22 10.41 19.95
CA GLN A 294 1.19 11.40 20.46
C GLN A 294 1.38 11.39 21.99
N ASN A 295 0.36 10.99 22.74
CA ASN A 295 0.40 10.94 24.21
C ASN A 295 0.90 9.59 24.77
N LEU A 296 1.28 8.65 23.90
CA LEU A 296 1.89 7.39 24.31
C LEU A 296 3.38 7.58 24.64
N ASN A 297 3.90 6.75 25.55
CA ASN A 297 5.34 6.70 25.74
C ASN A 297 6.03 5.98 24.58
N LYS A 298 7.35 6.18 24.44
CA LYS A 298 8.17 5.62 23.35
C LYS A 298 7.98 4.09 23.16
N ARG A 299 7.96 3.31 24.25
CA ARG A 299 7.80 1.85 24.18
C ARG A 299 6.42 1.45 23.68
N GLN A 300 5.38 2.15 24.11
CA GLN A 300 4.02 1.93 23.63
C GLN A 300 3.93 2.28 22.14
N PHE A 301 4.50 3.40 21.71
CA PHE A 301 4.53 3.80 20.31
C PHE A 301 5.28 2.79 19.42
N GLU A 302 6.45 2.31 19.86
CA GLU A 302 7.19 1.23 19.18
C GLU A 302 6.34 -0.04 19.03
N THR A 303 5.56 -0.38 20.05
CA THR A 303 4.62 -1.51 20.01
C THR A 303 3.53 -1.28 18.97
N VAL A 304 2.94 -0.09 18.91
CA VAL A 304 1.93 0.27 17.90
C VAL A 304 2.50 0.14 16.49
N ILE A 305 3.70 0.67 16.24
CA ILE A 305 4.36 0.60 14.92
C ILE A 305 4.62 -0.85 14.50
N HIS A 306 5.07 -1.69 15.42
CA HIS A 306 5.23 -3.13 15.16
C HIS A 306 3.90 -3.80 14.80
N LEU A 307 2.83 -3.51 15.55
CA LEU A 307 1.51 -4.09 15.26
C LEU A 307 0.93 -3.61 13.93
N PHE A 308 1.14 -2.35 13.55
CA PHE A 308 0.80 -1.85 12.21
C PHE A 308 1.50 -2.65 11.12
N GLU A 309 2.80 -2.92 11.29
CA GLU A 309 3.56 -3.72 10.34
C GLU A 309 3.04 -5.14 10.23
N VAL A 310 2.81 -5.82 11.37
CA VAL A 310 2.28 -7.19 11.36
C VAL A 310 0.87 -7.23 10.73
N ALA A 311 0.01 -6.26 11.06
CA ALA A 311 -1.38 -6.25 10.60
C ALA A 311 -1.50 -5.90 9.11
N ILE A 312 -0.89 -4.80 8.66
CA ILE A 312 -1.00 -4.35 7.26
C ILE A 312 -0.28 -5.31 6.32
N ILE A 313 0.91 -5.81 6.65
CA ILE A 313 1.60 -6.77 5.78
C ILE A 313 0.85 -8.10 5.69
N ALA A 314 0.04 -8.46 6.69
CA ALA A 314 -0.74 -9.69 6.69
C ALA A 314 -1.95 -9.69 5.73
N THR A 315 -2.33 -8.54 5.15
CA THR A 315 -3.40 -8.50 4.12
C THR A 315 -2.95 -9.12 2.80
N ASP A 316 -1.63 -9.26 2.56
CA ASP A 316 -1.12 -10.03 1.42
C ASP A 316 -1.51 -11.52 1.53
N LEU A 317 -2.42 -11.95 0.66
CA LEU A 317 -2.90 -13.33 0.60
C LEU A 317 -1.79 -14.36 0.39
N ALA A 318 -0.64 -13.98 -0.17
CA ALA A 318 0.51 -14.90 -0.29
C ALA A 318 1.06 -15.31 1.09
N LEU A 319 0.95 -14.44 2.09
CA LEU A 319 1.37 -14.71 3.47
C LEU A 319 0.29 -15.43 4.28
N TYR A 320 -0.99 -15.18 3.99
CA TYR A 320 -2.13 -15.89 4.58
C TYR A 320 -1.98 -17.42 4.48
N PHE A 321 -1.66 -17.95 3.30
CA PHE A 321 -1.51 -19.40 3.11
C PHE A 321 -0.38 -20.02 3.95
N LYS A 322 0.64 -19.23 4.34
CA LYS A 322 1.72 -19.68 5.22
C LYS A 322 1.30 -19.69 6.69
N LYS A 323 0.43 -18.75 7.10
CA LYS A 323 -0.01 -18.58 8.49
C LYS A 323 -1.19 -19.48 8.88
N ARG A 324 -2.02 -19.89 7.90
CA ARG A 324 -3.25 -20.67 8.14
C ARG A 324 -3.03 -21.96 8.95
N THR A 325 -1.94 -22.69 8.69
CA THR A 325 -1.63 -23.96 9.38
C THR A 325 -1.20 -23.73 10.83
N MET A 326 -0.52 -22.61 11.10
CA MET A 326 -0.16 -22.22 12.47
C MET A 326 -1.41 -21.80 13.25
N PHE A 327 -2.31 -21.06 12.61
CA PHE A 327 -3.59 -20.69 13.21
C PHE A 327 -4.45 -21.92 13.56
N GLN A 328 -4.58 -22.88 12.65
CA GLN A 328 -5.33 -24.11 12.91
C GLN A 328 -4.82 -24.87 14.14
N LYS A 329 -3.50 -24.97 14.31
CA LYS A 329 -2.91 -25.58 15.51
C LYS A 329 -3.25 -24.84 16.80
N ILE A 330 -3.33 -23.51 16.75
CA ILE A 330 -3.76 -22.69 17.91
C ILE A 330 -5.22 -22.98 18.22
N VAL A 331 -6.09 -23.02 17.20
CA VAL A 331 -7.52 -23.33 17.35
C VAL A 331 -7.71 -24.74 17.93
N ASP A 332 -7.07 -25.75 17.36
CA ASP A 332 -7.16 -27.13 17.83
C ASP A 332 -6.70 -27.26 19.29
N ALA A 333 -5.64 -26.56 19.69
CA ALA A 333 -5.18 -26.56 21.07
C ALA A 333 -6.18 -25.88 22.02
N CYS A 334 -6.79 -24.76 21.61
CA CYS A 334 -7.78 -24.05 22.42
C CYS A 334 -9.08 -24.85 22.56
N GLU A 335 -9.49 -25.60 21.54
CA GLU A 335 -10.71 -26.43 21.54
C GLU A 335 -10.64 -27.57 22.58
N GLN A 336 -9.44 -28.05 22.92
CA GLN A 336 -9.24 -29.08 23.94
C GLN A 336 -9.23 -28.53 25.38
N MET A 337 -9.25 -27.20 25.56
CA MET A 337 -9.20 -26.58 26.89
C MET A 337 -10.60 -26.57 27.52
N GLN A 338 -10.65 -26.78 28.85
CA GLN A 338 -11.93 -26.93 29.55
C GLN A 338 -12.54 -25.59 29.94
N THR A 339 -11.70 -24.57 30.11
CA THR A 339 -12.10 -23.24 30.60
C THR A 339 -11.64 -22.12 29.67
N GLU A 340 -12.38 -21.01 29.67
CA GLU A 340 -12.04 -19.83 28.88
C GLU A 340 -10.73 -19.19 29.36
N GLU A 341 -10.48 -19.21 30.67
CA GLU A 341 -9.26 -18.67 31.30
C GLU A 341 -7.99 -19.40 30.84
N GLU A 342 -8.05 -20.72 30.67
CA GLU A 342 -6.95 -21.53 30.12
C GLU A 342 -6.63 -21.12 28.69
N ALA A 343 -7.65 -20.97 27.84
CA ALA A 343 -7.48 -20.53 26.46
C ALA A 343 -6.91 -19.11 26.37
N ILE A 344 -7.40 -18.19 27.21
CA ILE A 344 -6.86 -16.82 27.31
C ILE A 344 -5.39 -16.86 27.70
N LYS A 345 -5.04 -17.60 28.75
CA LYS A 345 -3.65 -17.72 29.21
C LYS A 345 -2.75 -18.34 28.14
N TYR A 346 -3.22 -19.37 27.44
CA TYR A 346 -2.47 -20.04 26.39
C TYR A 346 -2.11 -19.10 25.24
N VAL A 347 -3.07 -18.28 24.80
CA VAL A 347 -2.86 -17.28 23.75
C VAL A 347 -1.99 -16.12 24.26
N THR A 348 -2.27 -15.60 25.46
CA THR A 348 -1.65 -14.35 25.94
C THR A 348 -0.20 -14.51 26.39
N VAL A 349 0.22 -15.71 26.79
CA VAL A 349 1.60 -15.99 27.21
C VAL A 349 2.61 -15.93 26.06
N ASP A 350 2.18 -16.15 24.82
CA ASP A 350 3.06 -16.15 23.65
C ASP A 350 2.65 -15.06 22.64
N PRO A 351 3.42 -13.98 22.52
CA PRO A 351 3.16 -12.90 21.57
C PRO A 351 2.98 -13.39 20.12
N THR A 352 3.70 -14.44 19.73
CA THR A 352 3.61 -15.03 18.38
C THR A 352 2.20 -15.53 18.08
N LYS A 353 1.52 -16.13 19.07
CA LYS A 353 0.14 -16.62 18.89
C LYS A 353 -0.82 -15.45 18.66
N LYS A 354 -0.66 -14.37 19.42
CA LYS A 354 -1.45 -13.15 19.27
C LYS A 354 -1.26 -12.52 17.89
N GLU A 355 -0.02 -12.48 17.39
CA GLU A 355 0.30 -11.98 16.05
C GLU A 355 -0.26 -12.86 14.94
N ILE A 356 -0.24 -14.19 15.09
CA ILE A 356 -0.86 -15.11 14.13
C ILE A 356 -2.38 -14.90 14.11
N ILE A 357 -3.03 -14.82 15.27
CA ILE A 357 -4.47 -14.56 15.35
C ILE A 357 -4.79 -13.19 14.75
N MET A 358 -4.00 -12.16 15.05
CA MET A 358 -4.19 -10.80 14.51
C MET A 358 -4.05 -10.77 12.99
N ALA A 359 -3.04 -11.46 12.43
CA ALA A 359 -2.86 -11.57 10.99
C ALA A 359 -4.06 -12.26 10.32
N MET A 360 -4.55 -13.36 10.90
CA MET A 360 -5.74 -14.05 10.39
C MET A 360 -7.01 -13.22 10.54
N MET A 361 -7.14 -12.46 11.64
CA MET A 361 -8.26 -11.54 11.85
C MET A 361 -8.24 -10.43 10.79
N MET A 362 -7.07 -9.87 10.47
CA MET A 362 -6.96 -8.85 9.44
C MET A 362 -7.39 -9.38 8.07
N THR A 363 -6.92 -10.57 7.66
CA THR A 363 -7.39 -11.21 6.41
C THR A 363 -8.90 -11.49 6.45
N ALA A 364 -9.46 -11.91 7.59
CA ALA A 364 -10.90 -12.10 7.73
C ALA A 364 -11.69 -10.78 7.62
N CYS A 365 -11.15 -9.67 8.12
CA CYS A 365 -11.77 -8.35 7.99
C CYS A 365 -11.71 -7.86 6.53
N ASP A 366 -10.57 -8.00 5.88
CA ASP A 366 -10.34 -7.61 4.49
C ASP A 366 -11.29 -8.35 3.53
N LEU A 367 -11.50 -9.65 3.78
CA LEU A 367 -12.43 -10.47 3.02
C LEU A 367 -13.88 -10.44 3.54
N SER A 368 -14.24 -9.52 4.44
CA SER A 368 -15.53 -9.56 5.16
C SER A 368 -16.75 -9.30 4.28
N ALA A 369 -16.57 -8.61 3.14
CA ALA A 369 -17.65 -8.31 2.21
C ALA A 369 -18.38 -9.57 1.70
N ILE A 370 -17.67 -10.70 1.59
CA ILE A 370 -18.24 -11.98 1.14
C ILE A 370 -19.23 -12.61 2.16
N THR A 371 -19.26 -12.09 3.39
CA THR A 371 -20.11 -12.59 4.49
C THR A 371 -21.36 -11.74 4.70
N LYS A 372 -21.48 -10.62 3.98
CA LYS A 372 -22.61 -9.69 4.08
C LYS A 372 -23.87 -10.29 3.44
N PRO A 373 -25.07 -9.77 3.74
CA PRO A 373 -26.30 -10.17 3.05
C PRO A 373 -26.17 -10.08 1.53
N TRP A 374 -26.90 -10.92 0.80
CA TRP A 374 -26.79 -11.08 -0.65
C TRP A 374 -26.93 -9.76 -1.43
N GLU A 375 -27.82 -8.89 -0.97
CA GLU A 375 -28.10 -7.58 -1.57
C GLU A 375 -26.88 -6.66 -1.54
N VAL A 376 -26.02 -6.81 -0.52
CA VAL A 376 -24.77 -6.09 -0.39
C VAL A 376 -23.65 -6.82 -1.13
N GLN A 377 -23.54 -8.13 -0.89
CA GLN A 377 -22.44 -8.94 -1.40
C GLN A 377 -22.43 -8.99 -2.93
N SER A 378 -23.59 -9.12 -3.58
CA SER A 378 -23.71 -9.15 -5.04
C SER A 378 -23.21 -7.85 -5.69
N GLN A 379 -23.53 -6.70 -5.11
CA GLN A 379 -23.04 -5.40 -5.58
C GLN A 379 -21.54 -5.26 -5.38
N VAL A 380 -21.02 -5.68 -4.22
CA VAL A 380 -19.57 -5.66 -3.94
C VAL A 380 -18.80 -6.57 -4.89
N ALA A 381 -19.29 -7.77 -5.15
CA ALA A 381 -18.65 -8.68 -6.10
C ALA A 381 -18.54 -8.08 -7.51
N LEU A 382 -19.55 -7.33 -7.96
CA LEU A 382 -19.51 -6.61 -9.23
C LEU A 382 -18.49 -5.46 -9.20
N MET A 383 -18.37 -4.71 -8.10
CA MET A 383 -17.35 -3.67 -7.97
C MET A 383 -15.92 -4.26 -8.05
N VAL A 384 -15.67 -5.37 -7.33
CA VAL A 384 -14.40 -6.09 -7.40
C VAL A 384 -14.12 -6.59 -8.81
N ALA A 385 -15.11 -7.20 -9.47
CA ALA A 385 -14.96 -7.70 -10.83
C ALA A 385 -14.65 -6.56 -11.84
N ASN A 386 -15.35 -5.43 -11.72
CA ASN A 386 -15.09 -4.24 -12.54
C ASN A 386 -13.65 -3.74 -12.37
N GLU A 387 -13.13 -3.68 -11.14
CA GLU A 387 -11.74 -3.25 -10.91
C GLU A 387 -10.74 -4.24 -11.53
N PHE A 388 -10.99 -5.56 -11.43
CA PHE A 388 -10.17 -6.56 -12.12
C PHE A 388 -10.23 -6.44 -13.64
N TRP A 389 -11.38 -6.09 -14.21
CA TRP A 389 -11.53 -5.86 -15.65
C TRP A 389 -10.82 -4.60 -16.10
N GLU A 390 -10.88 -3.52 -15.33
CA GLU A 390 -10.11 -2.29 -15.56
C GLU A 390 -8.60 -2.59 -15.57
N GLN A 391 -8.10 -3.39 -14.62
CA GLN A 391 -6.72 -3.87 -14.65
C GLN A 391 -6.45 -4.74 -15.90
N GLY A 392 -7.34 -5.66 -16.26
CA GLY A 392 -7.17 -6.51 -17.44
C GLY A 392 -7.07 -5.72 -18.74
N ASP A 393 -7.82 -4.62 -18.86
CA ASP A 393 -7.72 -3.70 -19.99
C ASP A 393 -6.37 -2.96 -20.00
N LEU A 394 -5.85 -2.58 -18.83
CA LEU A 394 -4.51 -2.01 -18.70
C LEU A 394 -3.41 -3.01 -19.09
N GLU A 395 -3.53 -4.28 -18.69
CA GLU A 395 -2.60 -5.35 -19.11
C GLU A 395 -2.61 -5.53 -20.63
N ARG A 396 -3.80 -5.47 -21.23
CA ARG A 396 -3.96 -5.58 -22.69
C ARG A 396 -3.37 -4.40 -23.45
N THR A 397 -3.63 -3.18 -22.98
CA THR A 397 -3.24 -1.95 -23.69
C THR A 397 -1.80 -1.52 -23.44
N VAL A 398 -1.34 -1.60 -22.20
CA VAL A 398 0.00 -1.11 -21.80
C VAL A 398 1.05 -2.21 -21.90
N LEU A 399 0.74 -3.43 -21.45
CA LEU A 399 1.71 -4.54 -21.45
C LEU A 399 1.61 -5.41 -22.72
N GLN A 400 0.58 -5.20 -23.55
CA GLN A 400 0.32 -6.00 -24.75
C GLN A 400 0.21 -7.50 -24.44
N GLN A 401 -0.35 -7.84 -23.27
CA GLN A 401 -0.55 -9.22 -22.81
C GLN A 401 -2.04 -9.56 -22.78
N GLN A 402 -2.37 -10.82 -23.03
CA GLN A 402 -3.73 -11.29 -22.79
C GLN A 402 -3.94 -11.52 -21.29
N PRO A 403 -4.95 -10.88 -20.68
CA PRO A 403 -5.26 -11.09 -19.27
C PRO A 403 -5.80 -12.51 -19.05
N ILE A 404 -5.66 -12.99 -17.81
CA ILE A 404 -6.30 -14.25 -17.39
C ILE A 404 -7.84 -14.10 -17.40
N PRO A 405 -8.60 -15.21 -17.49
CA PRO A 405 -10.07 -15.16 -17.58
C PRO A 405 -10.77 -14.31 -16.52
N MET A 406 -10.26 -14.32 -15.27
CA MET A 406 -10.79 -13.53 -14.16
C MET A 406 -10.75 -12.01 -14.40
N MET A 407 -9.81 -11.54 -15.21
CA MET A 407 -9.60 -10.13 -15.54
C MET A 407 -10.09 -9.78 -16.95
N ASP A 408 -10.70 -10.72 -17.69
CA ASP A 408 -11.23 -10.45 -19.02
C ASP A 408 -12.73 -10.11 -18.95
N ARG A 409 -13.07 -8.85 -19.24
CA ARG A 409 -14.47 -8.38 -19.28
C ARG A 409 -15.37 -9.17 -20.23
N ASN A 410 -14.79 -9.79 -21.26
CA ASN A 410 -15.54 -10.63 -22.21
C ASN A 410 -16.00 -11.96 -21.59
N LYS A 411 -15.45 -12.34 -20.43
CA LYS A 411 -15.79 -13.55 -19.68
C LYS A 411 -16.59 -13.26 -18.40
N ARG A 412 -17.25 -12.10 -18.34
CA ARG A 412 -18.05 -11.68 -17.18
C ARG A 412 -19.11 -12.69 -16.75
N ASP A 413 -19.64 -13.47 -17.69
CA ASP A 413 -20.69 -14.45 -17.40
C ASP A 413 -20.15 -15.67 -16.64
N GLU A 414 -18.81 -15.87 -16.61
CA GLU A 414 -18.14 -16.89 -15.79
C GLU A 414 -17.97 -16.44 -14.30
N LEU A 415 -18.30 -15.19 -13.96
CA LEU A 415 -18.11 -14.62 -12.62
C LEU A 415 -18.73 -15.48 -11.49
N PRO A 416 -19.96 -16.01 -11.61
CA PRO A 416 -20.54 -16.85 -10.55
C PRO A 416 -19.67 -18.05 -10.19
N LYS A 417 -19.14 -18.74 -11.20
CA LYS A 417 -18.26 -19.91 -11.00
C LYS A 417 -16.94 -19.52 -10.34
N LEU A 418 -16.36 -18.38 -10.74
CA LEU A 418 -15.14 -17.85 -10.12
C LEU A 418 -15.37 -17.49 -8.63
N GLN A 419 -16.52 -16.89 -8.31
CA GLN A 419 -16.90 -16.56 -6.93
C GLN A 419 -17.06 -17.81 -6.06
N VAL A 420 -17.72 -18.87 -6.56
CA VAL A 420 -17.79 -20.16 -5.84
C VAL A 420 -16.40 -20.70 -5.54
N GLY A 421 -15.50 -20.69 -6.53
CA GLY A 421 -14.12 -21.16 -6.35
C GLY A 421 -13.35 -20.34 -5.31
N PHE A 422 -13.50 -19.01 -5.32
CA PHE A 422 -12.89 -18.12 -4.34
C PHE A 422 -13.41 -18.38 -2.92
N ILE A 423 -14.74 -18.51 -2.76
CA ILE A 423 -15.36 -18.84 -1.48
C ILE A 423 -14.82 -20.16 -0.93
N ASP A 424 -14.74 -21.19 -1.78
CA ASP A 424 -14.28 -22.52 -1.37
C ASP A 424 -12.80 -22.56 -0.99
N PHE A 425 -11.95 -21.94 -1.81
CA PHE A 425 -10.51 -22.08 -1.67
C PHE A 425 -9.88 -21.11 -0.66
N VAL A 426 -10.43 -19.89 -0.55
CA VAL A 426 -9.85 -18.82 0.26
C VAL A 426 -10.66 -18.59 1.53
N CYS A 427 -11.95 -18.29 1.39
CA CYS A 427 -12.79 -17.79 2.49
C CYS A 427 -13.25 -18.88 3.45
N THR A 428 -13.60 -20.07 2.94
CA THR A 428 -14.21 -21.13 3.76
C THR A 428 -13.31 -21.55 4.92
N PHE A 429 -12.00 -21.65 4.68
CA PHE A 429 -11.04 -22.02 5.73
C PHE A 429 -11.06 -21.01 6.90
N VAL A 430 -10.86 -19.72 6.61
CA VAL A 430 -10.68 -18.72 7.67
C VAL A 430 -11.94 -18.57 8.53
N TYR A 431 -13.13 -18.49 7.92
CA TYR A 431 -14.38 -18.36 8.67
C TYR A 431 -14.79 -19.64 9.39
N LYS A 432 -14.46 -20.83 8.84
CA LYS A 432 -14.69 -22.10 9.55
C LYS A 432 -13.83 -22.19 10.80
N GLU A 433 -12.54 -21.89 10.70
CA GLU A 433 -11.63 -21.93 11.84
C GLU A 433 -11.96 -20.85 12.87
N PHE A 434 -12.34 -19.62 12.46
CA PHE A 434 -12.83 -18.61 13.40
C PHE A 434 -14.13 -19.02 14.09
N SER A 435 -15.07 -19.64 13.38
CA SER A 435 -16.31 -20.15 13.99
C SER A 435 -16.07 -21.31 14.95
N ARG A 436 -15.05 -22.15 14.71
CA ARG A 436 -14.61 -23.18 15.66
C ARG A 436 -13.97 -22.55 16.90
N PHE A 437 -13.15 -21.53 16.68
CA PHE A 437 -12.45 -20.83 17.74
C PHE A 437 -13.41 -20.02 18.63
N HIS A 438 -14.37 -19.31 18.04
CA HIS A 438 -15.35 -18.45 18.72
C HIS A 438 -16.74 -18.59 18.07
N LYS A 439 -17.73 -19.01 18.88
CA LYS A 439 -19.11 -19.25 18.41
C LYS A 439 -19.83 -17.95 18.04
N GLU A 440 -19.40 -16.83 18.60
CA GLU A 440 -19.92 -15.50 18.29
C GLU A 440 -19.69 -15.09 16.83
N ILE A 441 -18.74 -15.73 16.14
CA ILE A 441 -18.38 -15.45 14.73
C ILE A 441 -19.14 -16.37 13.76
N THR A 442 -19.86 -17.39 14.24
CA THR A 442 -20.68 -18.28 13.41
C THR A 442 -21.61 -17.55 12.42
N PRO A 443 -22.23 -16.39 12.74
CA PRO A 443 -23.03 -15.64 11.76
C PRO A 443 -22.29 -15.28 10.46
N MET A 444 -20.98 -14.97 10.53
CA MET A 444 -20.17 -14.70 9.32
C MET A 444 -20.00 -15.95 8.45
N LEU A 445 -19.81 -17.12 9.08
CA LEU A 445 -19.73 -18.40 8.37
C LEU A 445 -21.08 -18.75 7.73
N SER A 446 -22.20 -18.53 8.42
CA SER A 446 -23.52 -18.72 7.85
C SER A 446 -23.78 -17.79 6.66
N GLY A 447 -23.40 -16.51 6.76
CA GLY A 447 -23.47 -15.56 5.65
C GLY A 447 -22.66 -16.03 4.43
N LEU A 448 -21.43 -16.48 4.65
CA LEU A 448 -20.58 -17.07 3.60
C LEU A 448 -21.26 -18.27 2.92
N GLN A 449 -21.81 -19.20 3.70
CA GLN A 449 -22.46 -20.40 3.18
C GLN A 449 -23.72 -20.08 2.37
N ASN A 450 -24.52 -19.12 2.84
CA ASN A 450 -25.70 -18.65 2.11
C ASN A 450 -25.30 -18.02 0.76
N ASN A 451 -24.32 -17.12 0.77
CA ASN A 451 -23.84 -16.48 -0.47
C ASN A 451 -23.24 -17.51 -1.44
N ARG A 452 -22.58 -18.56 -0.94
CA ARG A 452 -22.10 -19.67 -1.77
C ARG A 452 -23.23 -20.38 -2.50
N VAL A 453 -24.37 -20.62 -1.83
CA VAL A 453 -25.54 -21.26 -2.44
C VAL A 453 -26.11 -20.39 -3.56
N GLU A 454 -26.26 -19.09 -3.33
CA GLU A 454 -26.75 -18.14 -4.34
C GLU A 454 -25.81 -18.09 -5.56
N TRP A 455 -24.50 -17.94 -5.35
CA TRP A 455 -23.52 -17.98 -6.44
C TRP A 455 -23.51 -19.30 -7.19
N LYS A 456 -23.70 -20.42 -6.49
CA LYS A 456 -23.76 -21.73 -7.12
C LYS A 456 -25.01 -21.88 -7.98
N SER A 457 -26.16 -21.38 -7.51
CA SER A 457 -27.40 -21.34 -8.31
C SER A 457 -27.19 -20.55 -9.61
N LEU A 458 -26.60 -19.36 -9.53
CA LEU A 458 -26.29 -18.54 -10.71
C LEU A 458 -25.30 -19.23 -11.67
N ALA A 459 -24.30 -19.93 -11.13
CA ALA A 459 -23.36 -20.70 -11.94
C ALA A 459 -24.05 -21.87 -12.66
N ASP A 460 -24.95 -22.58 -11.99
CA ASP A 460 -25.70 -23.70 -12.58
C ASP A 460 -26.68 -23.24 -13.66
N GLU A 461 -27.33 -22.09 -13.45
CA GLU A 461 -28.17 -21.44 -14.48
C GLU A 461 -27.37 -21.07 -15.74
N TYR A 462 -26.16 -20.53 -15.56
CA TYR A 462 -25.26 -20.22 -16.67
C TYR A 462 -24.80 -21.48 -17.40
N ASP A 463 -24.35 -22.50 -16.67
CA ASP A 463 -23.92 -23.78 -17.26
C ASP A 463 -25.06 -24.44 -18.05
N ALA A 464 -26.31 -24.35 -17.57
CA ALA A 464 -27.48 -24.85 -18.30
C ALA A 464 -27.73 -24.07 -19.60
N LYS A 465 -27.65 -22.73 -19.57
CA LYS A 465 -27.77 -21.89 -20.78
C LYS A 465 -26.70 -22.21 -21.81
N MET A 466 -25.44 -22.37 -21.37
CA MET A 466 -24.33 -22.69 -22.26
C MET A 466 -24.46 -24.06 -22.91
N LYS A 467 -24.95 -25.08 -22.19
CA LYS A 467 -25.22 -26.41 -22.77
C LYS A 467 -26.25 -26.36 -23.89
N VAL A 468 -27.32 -25.57 -23.73
CA VAL A 468 -28.34 -25.41 -24.78
C VAL A 468 -27.72 -24.76 -26.03
N ILE A 469 -26.91 -23.72 -25.85
CA ILE A 469 -26.22 -23.04 -26.97
C ILE A 469 -25.25 -24.01 -27.69
N GLU A 470 -24.49 -24.82 -26.94
CA GLU A 470 -23.59 -25.82 -27.51
C GLU A 470 -24.34 -26.92 -28.29
N GLU A 471 -25.49 -27.37 -27.77
CA GLU A 471 -26.34 -28.34 -28.46
C GLU A 471 -26.96 -27.76 -29.74
N GLU A 472 -27.36 -26.48 -29.73
CA GLU A 472 -27.85 -25.78 -30.92
C GLU A 472 -26.76 -25.58 -31.97
N ALA A 473 -25.55 -25.20 -31.54
CA ALA A 473 -24.39 -25.05 -32.43
C ALA A 473 -24.03 -26.38 -33.09
N LYS A 474 -23.98 -27.48 -32.32
CA LYS A 474 -23.73 -28.83 -32.87
C LYS A 474 -24.80 -29.25 -33.88
N LYS A 475 -26.07 -28.97 -33.61
CA LYS A 475 -27.16 -29.26 -34.58
C LYS A 475 -27.03 -28.44 -35.87
N GLN A 476 -26.52 -27.20 -35.78
CA GLN A 476 -26.26 -26.36 -36.95
C GLN A 476 -25.04 -26.84 -37.75
N GLU A 477 -23.97 -27.27 -37.07
CA GLU A 477 -22.79 -27.86 -37.71
C GLU A 477 -23.14 -29.20 -38.40
N GLU A 478 -23.84 -30.11 -37.73
CA GLU A 478 -24.32 -31.36 -38.33
C GLU A 478 -25.29 -31.13 -39.50
N GLY A 479 -26.09 -30.07 -39.43
CA GLY A 479 -26.97 -29.65 -40.53
C GLY A 479 -26.20 -29.09 -41.73
N ALA A 480 -25.14 -28.34 -41.47
CA ALA A 480 -24.26 -27.79 -42.51
C ALA A 480 -23.39 -28.87 -43.17
N GLU A 481 -22.88 -29.83 -42.40
CA GLU A 481 -22.14 -30.99 -42.92
C GLU A 481 -23.02 -31.88 -43.81
N LYS A 482 -24.27 -32.16 -43.39
CA LYS A 482 -25.23 -32.91 -44.23
C LYS A 482 -25.60 -32.16 -45.51
N ALA A 483 -25.74 -30.84 -45.46
CA ALA A 483 -25.99 -30.02 -46.65
C ALA A 483 -24.77 -29.98 -47.59
N ALA A 484 -23.55 -30.03 -47.05
CA ALA A 484 -22.32 -30.10 -47.83
C ALA A 484 -22.14 -31.48 -48.50
N GLU A 485 -22.46 -32.58 -47.80
CA GLU A 485 -22.43 -33.93 -48.36
C GLU A 485 -23.48 -34.14 -49.48
N ASP A 486 -24.70 -33.60 -49.33
CA ASP A 486 -25.73 -33.65 -50.37
C ASP A 486 -25.38 -32.79 -51.61
N SER A 487 -24.49 -31.81 -51.46
CA SER A 487 -23.99 -30.97 -52.57
C SER A 487 -22.72 -31.51 -53.25
N GLY A 488 -22.03 -32.49 -52.65
CA GLY A 488 -20.80 -33.09 -53.17
C GLY A 488 -21.01 -34.28 -54.12
N GLY A 489 -22.26 -34.66 -54.38
CA GLY A 489 -22.66 -35.85 -55.13
C GLY A 489 -23.13 -35.59 -56.57
N ALA A 490 -22.56 -34.64 -57.31
CA ALA A 490 -22.80 -34.54 -58.75
C ALA A 490 -21.64 -33.84 -59.48
N ASP A 491 -20.96 -34.62 -60.33
CA ASP A 491 -20.16 -34.26 -61.51
C ASP A 491 -19.46 -32.88 -61.55
N ASP A 492 -18.12 -32.89 -61.69
CA ASP A 492 -17.60 -32.34 -62.95
C ASP A 492 -16.26 -32.94 -63.43
N LYS A 493 -16.32 -33.49 -64.64
CA LYS A 493 -15.17 -33.86 -65.48
C LYS A 493 -14.87 -32.68 -66.41
N LYS A 494 -13.65 -32.15 -66.30
CA LYS A 494 -12.90 -31.33 -67.27
C LYS A 494 -13.28 -29.83 -67.39
N SER A 495 -12.32 -28.97 -67.06
CA SER A 495 -11.63 -28.17 -68.09
C SER A 495 -10.33 -27.55 -67.55
N LYS A 496 -9.24 -27.72 -68.30
CA LYS A 496 -7.99 -26.97 -68.14
C LYS A 496 -8.17 -25.60 -68.77
N THR A 497 -8.01 -24.49 -68.05
CA THR A 497 -7.34 -23.29 -68.60
C THR A 497 -6.77 -22.39 -67.49
N CYS A 498 -5.55 -21.94 -67.73
CA CYS A 498 -4.71 -21.01 -66.99
C CYS A 498 -5.32 -19.59 -66.90
N LEU A 499 -5.05 -18.85 -65.81
CA LEU A 499 -4.40 -17.52 -65.88
C LEU A 499 -4.05 -16.98 -64.49
N MET A 500 -2.79 -16.56 -64.38
CA MET A 500 -2.27 -15.67 -63.35
C MET A 500 -2.94 -14.29 -63.42
N LEU A 501 -3.15 -13.68 -62.26
CA LEU A 501 -2.61 -12.36 -61.90
C LEU A 501 -2.59 -12.20 -60.38
#